data_AF-A0A6A5GF72-F1
#
_entry.id   AF-A0A6A5GF72-F1
#
_cell.length_a   1.000
_cell.length_b   1.000
_cell.length_c   1.000
_cell.angle_alpha   90.00
_cell.angle_beta   90.00
_cell.angle_gamma   90.00
#
_symmetry.space_group_name_H-M   'P 1'
#
loop_
_entity.id
_entity.type
_entity.pdbx_description
1 polymer ?
#
loop_
_entity_poly.entity_id
_entity_poly.type
_entity_poly.pdbx_seq_one_letter_code
_entity_poly.pdbx_strand_id
1 'polypeptide(L)'
;MLKIILVAFLAFLVQYSFKVLLTLDVHKRTYNHRPGPCRKIEGVVNGSEDITISYEKNLAFITSGIVFLHSDSSKTENNGEMFVYDLSQRSYKAERIPVKNLEDSEFLPHGISHWVLKDETVRLFVVVHSKDFKHSIVILDYDEKKRVLNHVRTIKDDKFVRPNDVLATGENSFFVSNDGGYHSNLGNILEIATGFHKGSLVHYDGKNSHYLLENTATNGIILSNDKKTLYVSFIYEETIGVFDWNVAKQEIREVSKIETLTACDNFHVDEDDNLWSACHPVLKDVAKHLGNHKNKDLHSPTQVLRFKFSADRKSAEIVEVFSDEGRFTSAGAVATSFDNGKQMLIGTVFRDVTHCDINISLDF
;
A
#
# COMPACT_ATOMS: atom_id res chain seq x y z
N MET A 1 -47.15 1.99 -15.90
CA MET A 1 -45.94 2.81 -15.65
C MET A 1 -45.39 2.59 -14.23
N LEU A 2 -46.15 2.89 -13.16
CA LEU A 2 -45.69 2.72 -11.76
C LEU A 2 -45.20 1.30 -11.42
N LYS A 3 -45.94 0.26 -11.85
CA LYS A 3 -45.53 -1.15 -11.64
C LYS A 3 -44.18 -1.49 -12.31
N ILE A 4 -43.92 -0.94 -13.49
CA ILE A 4 -42.67 -1.19 -14.24
C ILE A 4 -41.50 -0.50 -13.53
N ILE A 5 -41.70 0.75 -13.09
CA ILE A 5 -40.69 1.51 -12.33
C ILE A 5 -40.35 0.78 -11.03
N LEU A 6 -41.37 0.29 -10.30
CA LEU A 6 -41.17 -0.45 -9.06
C LEU A 6 -40.39 -1.75 -9.28
N VAL A 7 -40.71 -2.51 -10.33
CA VAL A 7 -40.00 -3.75 -10.66
C VAL A 7 -38.56 -3.47 -11.05
N ALA A 8 -38.31 -2.45 -11.87
CA ALA A 8 -36.95 -2.05 -12.27
C ALA A 8 -36.12 -1.58 -11.06
N PHE A 9 -36.72 -0.79 -10.16
CA PHE A 9 -36.07 -0.35 -8.93
C PHE A 9 -35.74 -1.53 -8.00
N LEU A 10 -36.67 -2.47 -7.83
CA LEU A 10 -36.43 -3.67 -7.03
C LEU A 10 -35.32 -4.53 -7.63
N ALA A 11 -35.32 -4.71 -8.96
CA ALA A 11 -34.25 -5.45 -9.65
C ALA A 11 -32.88 -4.79 -9.44
N PHE A 12 -32.82 -3.46 -9.54
CA PHE A 12 -31.61 -2.69 -9.23
C PHE A 12 -31.16 -2.89 -7.78
N LEU A 13 -32.07 -2.80 -6.80
CA LEU A 13 -31.74 -3.00 -5.39
C LEU A 13 -31.22 -4.42 -5.11
N VAL A 14 -31.80 -5.44 -5.73
CA VAL A 14 -31.34 -6.83 -5.59
C VAL A 14 -29.95 -6.99 -6.19
N GLN A 15 -29.74 -6.51 -7.41
CA GLN A 15 -28.43 -6.54 -8.08
C GLN A 15 -27.37 -5.80 -7.24
N TYR A 16 -27.70 -4.59 -6.77
CA TYR A 16 -26.81 -3.78 -5.95
C TYR A 16 -26.45 -4.47 -4.64
N SER A 17 -27.44 -5.03 -3.94
CA SER A 17 -27.22 -5.77 -2.70
C SER A 17 -26.32 -6.99 -2.94
N PHE A 18 -26.53 -7.72 -4.03
CA PHE A 18 -25.67 -8.85 -4.38
C PHE A 18 -24.23 -8.41 -4.69
N LYS A 19 -24.04 -7.31 -5.43
CA LYS A 19 -22.72 -6.73 -5.68
C LYS A 19 -22.02 -6.35 -4.37
N VAL A 20 -22.70 -5.67 -3.46
CA VAL A 20 -22.13 -5.29 -2.14
C VAL A 20 -21.74 -6.54 -1.33
N LEU A 21 -22.55 -7.60 -1.35
CA LEU A 21 -22.20 -8.85 -0.64
C LEU A 21 -20.97 -9.53 -1.25
N LEU A 22 -20.79 -9.47 -2.57
CA LEU A 22 -19.59 -9.96 -3.24
C LEU A 22 -18.37 -9.11 -2.86
N THR A 23 -18.45 -7.78 -2.98
CA THR A 23 -17.36 -6.87 -2.59
C THR A 23 -16.97 -7.03 -1.13
N LEU A 24 -17.92 -7.30 -0.22
CA LEU A 24 -17.62 -7.51 1.20
C LEU A 24 -17.09 -8.91 1.53
N ASP A 25 -16.93 -9.80 0.54
CA ASP A 25 -16.40 -11.16 0.71
C ASP A 25 -17.13 -11.96 1.80
N VAL A 26 -18.44 -11.79 1.92
CA VAL A 26 -19.16 -12.30 3.10
C VAL A 26 -19.10 -13.83 3.25
N HIS A 27 -18.85 -14.54 2.15
CA HIS A 27 -18.75 -16.00 2.09
C HIS A 27 -17.32 -16.53 1.98
N LYS A 28 -16.32 -15.67 1.79
CA LYS A 28 -14.93 -16.08 1.63
C LYS A 28 -14.32 -16.44 2.98
N ARG A 29 -13.40 -17.40 2.95
CA ARG A 29 -12.66 -17.89 4.12
C ARG A 29 -11.20 -18.06 3.71
N THR A 30 -10.30 -17.83 4.65
CA THR A 30 -8.88 -18.10 4.49
C THR A 30 -8.50 -19.37 5.24
N TYR A 31 -7.43 -20.02 4.78
CA TYR A 31 -6.85 -21.19 5.43
C TYR A 31 -5.39 -20.89 5.74
N ASN A 32 -5.00 -21.09 6.98
CA ASN A 32 -3.67 -20.70 7.42
C ASN A 32 -2.59 -21.58 6.78
N HIS A 33 -1.59 -20.95 6.17
CA HIS A 33 -0.34 -21.59 5.78
C HIS A 33 0.80 -20.57 5.73
N ARG A 34 2.03 -21.07 5.80
CA ARG A 34 3.24 -20.25 5.84
C ARG A 34 4.31 -20.92 4.98
N PRO A 35 5.18 -20.14 4.31
CA PRO A 35 6.23 -20.69 3.44
C PRO A 35 7.44 -21.21 4.24
N GLY A 36 7.46 -20.95 5.56
CA GLY A 36 8.52 -21.32 6.49
C GLY A 36 8.26 -20.72 7.88
N PRO A 37 9.25 -20.77 8.79
CA PRO A 37 9.16 -20.10 10.08
C PRO A 37 8.88 -18.60 9.96
N CYS A 38 7.90 -18.11 10.72
CA CYS A 38 7.55 -16.69 10.78
C CYS A 38 7.61 -16.16 12.21
N ARG A 39 8.06 -14.91 12.37
CA ARG A 39 8.24 -14.23 13.65
C ARG A 39 7.77 -12.78 13.58
N LYS A 40 7.31 -12.24 14.70
CA LYS A 40 7.06 -10.81 14.83
C LYS A 40 8.37 -10.07 15.02
N ILE A 41 8.47 -8.91 14.39
CA ILE A 41 9.60 -8.01 14.54
C ILE A 41 9.30 -7.08 15.71
N GLU A 42 10.24 -6.98 16.65
CA GLU A 42 10.17 -6.04 17.76
C GLU A 42 10.34 -4.59 17.27
N GLY A 43 9.70 -3.64 17.96
CA GLY A 43 9.84 -2.20 17.73
C GLY A 43 8.58 -1.57 17.13
N VAL A 44 8.07 -2.11 16.02
CA VAL A 44 6.88 -1.58 15.34
C VAL A 44 5.60 -2.19 15.92
N VAL A 45 4.74 -1.36 16.50
CA VAL A 45 3.52 -1.84 17.19
C VAL A 45 2.23 -1.11 16.79
N ASN A 46 2.34 0.02 16.07
CA ASN A 46 1.23 0.89 15.73
C ASN A 46 0.97 0.94 14.20
N GLY A 47 1.18 -0.17 13.50
CA GLY A 47 1.12 -0.22 12.05
C GLY A 47 2.49 -0.18 11.40
N SER A 48 2.59 -0.85 10.28
CA SER A 48 3.71 -0.97 9.35
C SER A 48 3.15 -0.98 7.93
N GLU A 49 2.32 0.02 7.63
CA GLU A 49 1.41 -0.01 6.49
C GLU A 49 2.18 -0.16 5.17
N ASP A 50 3.36 0.46 5.08
CA ASP A 50 4.23 0.29 3.92
C ASP A 50 5.71 0.16 4.29
N ILE A 51 6.45 -0.50 3.39
CA ILE A 51 7.85 -0.89 3.55
C ILE A 51 8.55 -0.76 2.20
N THR A 52 9.64 0.02 2.17
CA THR A 52 10.54 0.07 0.99
C THR A 52 11.91 -0.51 1.32
N ILE A 53 12.48 -1.30 0.41
CA ILE A 53 13.80 -1.93 0.57
C ILE A 53 14.82 -1.23 -0.33
N SER A 54 15.89 -0.69 0.26
CA SER A 54 17.10 -0.36 -0.49
C SER A 54 18.06 -1.55 -0.41
N TYR A 55 18.19 -2.25 -1.54
CA TYR A 55 19.07 -3.41 -1.68
C TYR A 55 20.55 -2.99 -1.60
N GLU A 56 20.90 -1.80 -2.09
CA GLU A 56 22.25 -1.24 -2.05
C GLU A 56 22.76 -1.07 -0.61
N LYS A 57 21.85 -0.75 0.32
CA LYS A 57 22.15 -0.58 1.74
C LYS A 57 21.80 -1.81 2.59
N ASN A 58 21.11 -2.81 2.04
CA ASN A 58 20.52 -3.92 2.80
C ASN A 58 19.63 -3.42 3.95
N LEU A 59 18.83 -2.39 3.71
CA LEU A 59 17.94 -1.79 4.70
C LEU A 59 16.50 -1.77 4.19
N ALA A 60 15.57 -2.13 5.06
CA ALA A 60 14.14 -1.84 4.87
C ALA A 60 13.73 -0.63 5.71
N PHE A 61 13.07 0.34 5.10
CA PHE A 61 12.46 1.49 5.77
C PHE A 61 10.96 1.25 5.91
N ILE A 62 10.43 1.51 7.10
CA ILE A 62 9.07 1.13 7.49
C ILE A 62 8.36 2.36 8.03
N THR A 63 7.18 2.67 7.50
CA THR A 63 6.30 3.72 8.03
C THR A 63 5.42 3.15 9.15
N SER A 64 5.12 3.94 10.18
CA SER A 64 4.32 3.47 11.32
C SER A 64 3.46 4.60 11.88
N GLY A 65 2.31 4.24 12.45
CA GLY A 65 1.42 5.19 13.11
C GLY A 65 0.57 5.99 12.13
N ILE A 66 0.18 5.39 11.00
CA ILE A 66 -0.74 5.98 10.03
C ILE A 66 -2.02 6.50 10.72
N VAL A 67 -2.56 7.57 10.16
CA VAL A 67 -3.90 8.06 10.46
C VAL A 67 -4.80 7.82 9.25
N PHE A 68 -5.97 7.22 9.46
CA PHE A 68 -6.95 7.00 8.40
C PHE A 68 -8.27 7.68 8.77
N LEU A 69 -8.87 8.37 7.79
CA LEU A 69 -10.18 9.04 7.81
C LEU A 69 -10.81 9.13 9.22
N HIS A 70 -10.52 10.21 9.93
CA HIS A 70 -11.11 10.45 11.25
C HIS A 70 -12.27 11.44 11.17
N SER A 71 -13.30 11.19 11.98
CA SER A 71 -14.36 12.16 12.22
C SER A 71 -13.98 13.22 13.25
N ASP A 72 -12.87 13.01 14.00
CA ASP A 72 -12.48 13.83 15.16
C ASP A 72 -10.95 13.78 15.38
N SER A 73 -10.26 14.87 15.03
CA SER A 73 -8.80 15.00 15.13
C SER A 73 -8.29 15.01 16.58
N SER A 74 -9.16 15.30 17.56
CA SER A 74 -8.81 15.26 18.99
C SER A 74 -8.55 13.85 19.52
N LYS A 75 -8.97 12.82 18.76
CA LYS A 75 -8.81 11.40 19.10
C LYS A 75 -7.63 10.73 18.40
N THR A 76 -6.88 11.47 17.60
CA THR A 76 -5.66 10.97 16.95
C THR A 76 -4.55 10.84 18.00
N GLU A 77 -4.46 9.65 18.59
CA GLU A 77 -3.44 9.28 19.58
C GLU A 77 -2.16 8.73 18.94
N ASN A 78 -2.18 8.45 17.63
CA ASN A 78 -1.02 7.89 16.92
C ASN A 78 0.09 8.93 16.83
N ASN A 79 1.31 8.51 17.15
CA ASN A 79 2.53 9.22 16.81
C ASN A 79 3.11 8.52 15.58
N GLY A 80 3.26 9.26 14.48
CA GLY A 80 3.86 8.71 13.28
C GLY A 80 5.37 8.58 13.45
N GLU A 81 5.91 7.46 12.98
CA GLU A 81 7.30 7.08 13.19
C GLU A 81 7.87 6.41 11.94
N MET A 82 9.20 6.52 11.79
CA MET A 82 9.97 5.78 10.80
C MET A 82 10.83 4.75 11.51
N PHE A 83 10.93 3.56 10.93
CA PHE A 83 11.83 2.52 11.40
C PHE A 83 12.76 2.06 10.29
N VAL A 84 13.90 1.51 10.68
CA VAL A 84 14.78 0.73 9.80
C VAL A 84 14.93 -0.68 10.32
N TYR A 85 15.01 -1.61 9.39
CA TYR A 85 15.35 -2.99 9.65
C TYR A 85 16.56 -3.38 8.79
N ASP A 86 17.63 -3.86 9.44
CA ASP A 86 18.84 -4.34 8.77
C ASP A 86 18.60 -5.75 8.23
N LEU A 87 18.57 -5.88 6.91
CA LEU A 87 18.28 -7.12 6.20
C LEU A 87 19.45 -8.10 6.22
N SER A 88 20.66 -7.63 6.53
CA SER A 88 21.85 -8.48 6.69
C SER A 88 21.86 -9.23 8.02
N GLN A 89 21.03 -8.79 8.98
CA GLN A 89 20.96 -9.34 10.32
C GLN A 89 19.59 -9.97 10.59
N ARG A 90 19.59 -11.19 11.15
CA ARG A 90 18.36 -11.81 11.66
C ARG A 90 18.05 -11.35 13.09
N SER A 91 18.04 -10.04 13.30
CA SER A 91 17.81 -9.44 14.63
C SER A 91 16.35 -9.55 15.07
N TYR A 92 15.42 -9.66 14.12
CA TYR A 92 13.96 -9.57 14.36
C TYR A 92 13.58 -8.31 15.17
N LYS A 93 14.34 -7.23 15.01
CA LYS A 93 14.10 -5.95 15.68
C LYS A 93 14.30 -4.81 14.71
N ALA A 94 13.25 -4.03 14.50
CA ALA A 94 13.31 -2.78 13.77
C ALA A 94 13.66 -1.64 14.73
N GLU A 95 14.55 -0.75 14.28
CA GLU A 95 15.00 0.39 15.07
C GLU A 95 14.31 1.66 14.60
N ARG A 96 13.73 2.40 15.55
CA ARG A 96 13.13 3.70 15.28
C ARG A 96 14.21 4.69 14.85
N ILE A 97 14.02 5.34 13.70
CA ILE A 97 14.88 6.41 13.21
C ILE A 97 14.24 7.78 13.48
N PRO A 98 14.97 8.72 14.09
CA PRO A 98 14.51 10.10 14.21
C PRO A 98 14.41 10.80 12.85
N VAL A 99 13.27 11.45 12.60
CA VAL A 99 13.11 12.43 11.52
C VAL A 99 13.46 13.82 12.06
N LYS A 100 14.32 14.55 11.36
CA LYS A 100 14.88 15.84 11.80
C LYS A 100 14.51 16.95 10.83
N ASN A 101 14.43 18.16 11.38
CA ASN A 101 14.25 19.41 10.63
C ASN A 101 12.97 19.48 9.81
N LEU A 102 11.91 18.75 10.22
CA LEU A 102 10.61 18.86 9.59
C LEU A 102 10.11 20.30 9.64
N GLU A 103 9.52 20.75 8.54
CA GLU A 103 8.86 22.05 8.43
C GLU A 103 7.61 22.12 9.32
N ASP A 104 6.82 21.04 9.30
CA ASP A 104 5.62 20.86 10.12
C ASP A 104 5.92 19.89 11.27
N SER A 105 5.36 20.13 12.46
CA SER A 105 5.55 19.23 13.62
C SER A 105 4.71 17.95 13.54
N GLU A 106 3.71 17.91 12.66
CA GLU A 106 2.87 16.73 12.43
C GLU A 106 3.50 15.83 11.37
N PHE A 107 3.64 14.55 11.71
CA PHE A 107 4.21 13.54 10.83
C PHE A 107 3.47 12.24 11.08
N LEU A 108 2.52 11.89 10.20
CA LEU A 108 1.76 10.65 10.22
C LEU A 108 1.98 9.95 8.87
N PRO A 109 3.04 9.14 8.75
CA PRO A 109 3.46 8.56 7.49
C PRO A 109 2.52 7.42 7.06
N HIS A 110 2.39 7.26 5.74
CA HIS A 110 1.57 6.25 5.06
C HIS A 110 2.44 5.51 4.04
N GLY A 111 2.15 5.56 2.74
CA GLY A 111 3.00 4.96 1.71
C GLY A 111 4.39 5.59 1.59
N ILE A 112 5.34 4.79 1.13
CA ILE A 112 6.76 5.14 1.04
C ILE A 112 7.44 4.54 -0.18
N SER A 113 8.27 5.36 -0.82
CA SER A 113 9.23 4.89 -1.81
C SER A 113 10.59 5.53 -1.60
N HIS A 114 11.60 5.00 -2.28
CA HIS A 114 12.95 5.52 -2.21
C HIS A 114 13.56 5.71 -3.59
N TRP A 115 14.57 6.57 -3.64
CA TRP A 115 15.46 6.75 -4.76
C TRP A 115 16.90 6.86 -4.25
N VAL A 116 17.83 6.13 -4.85
CA VAL A 116 19.25 6.24 -4.51
C VAL A 116 19.89 7.34 -5.36
N LEU A 117 20.42 8.36 -4.71
CA LEU A 117 21.11 9.48 -5.36
C LEU A 117 22.47 9.04 -5.91
N LYS A 118 23.07 9.88 -6.76
CA LYS A 118 24.41 9.61 -7.34
C LYS A 118 25.53 9.48 -6.30
N ASP A 119 25.36 10.07 -5.12
CA ASP A 119 26.29 9.96 -3.99
C ASP A 119 25.94 8.82 -3.04
N GLU A 120 25.08 7.89 -3.47
CA GLU A 120 24.59 6.73 -2.71
C GLU A 120 23.71 7.06 -1.51
N THR A 121 23.29 8.32 -1.36
CA THR A 121 22.29 8.70 -0.35
C THR A 121 20.94 8.08 -0.72
N VAL A 122 20.32 7.40 0.25
CA VAL A 122 18.93 6.94 0.11
C VAL A 122 18.00 8.12 0.41
N ARG A 123 17.30 8.59 -0.63
CA ARG A 123 16.23 9.57 -0.51
C ARG A 123 14.89 8.87 -0.40
N LEU A 124 14.14 9.17 0.65
CA LEU A 124 12.78 8.65 0.88
C LEU A 124 11.75 9.69 0.45
N PHE A 125 10.67 9.21 -0.16
CA PHE A 125 9.45 9.93 -0.46
C PHE A 125 8.37 9.32 0.40
N VAL A 126 7.73 10.11 1.24
CA VAL A 126 6.78 9.61 2.24
C VAL A 126 5.48 10.37 2.11
N VAL A 127 4.37 9.65 1.92
CA VAL A 127 3.04 10.22 2.08
C VAL A 127 2.86 10.58 3.55
N VAL A 128 2.54 11.84 3.84
CA VAL A 128 2.33 12.32 5.21
C VAL A 128 0.97 12.99 5.31
N HIS A 129 0.20 12.52 6.29
CA HIS A 129 -1.06 13.13 6.68
C HIS A 129 -0.89 14.02 7.92
N SER A 130 -1.79 14.99 8.04
CA SER A 130 -1.95 15.81 9.24
C SER A 130 -3.14 15.31 10.06
N LYS A 131 -3.27 15.76 11.32
CA LYS A 131 -4.43 15.42 12.17
C LYS A 131 -5.74 15.97 11.62
N ASP A 132 -5.66 17.10 10.93
CA ASP A 132 -6.77 17.72 10.19
C ASP A 132 -6.98 17.11 8.79
N PHE A 133 -6.37 15.95 8.53
CA PHE A 133 -6.47 15.20 7.28
C PHE A 133 -6.09 16.03 6.05
N LYS A 134 -5.04 16.84 6.19
CA LYS A 134 -4.32 17.46 5.06
C LYS A 134 -3.16 16.56 4.65
N HIS A 135 -2.68 16.76 3.44
CA HIS A 135 -1.78 15.81 2.80
C HIS A 135 -0.56 16.49 2.19
N SER A 136 0.55 15.77 2.22
CA SER A 136 1.79 16.21 1.58
C SER A 136 2.67 15.00 1.27
N ILE A 137 3.61 15.19 0.34
CA ILE A 137 4.73 14.27 0.15
C ILE A 137 5.96 14.91 0.81
N VAL A 138 6.51 14.24 1.82
CA VAL A 138 7.71 14.67 2.52
C VAL A 138 8.91 13.92 1.96
N ILE A 139 9.94 14.68 1.59
CA ILE A 139 11.21 14.13 1.11
C ILE A 139 12.25 14.18 2.22
N LEU A 140 12.88 13.04 2.47
CA LEU A 140 13.87 12.84 3.52
C LEU A 140 15.14 12.21 2.95
N ASP A 141 16.31 12.65 3.39
CA ASP A 141 17.59 11.99 3.06
C ASP A 141 18.11 11.24 4.29
N TYR A 142 18.51 9.97 4.09
CA TYR A 142 19.05 9.12 5.16
C TYR A 142 20.54 9.41 5.41
N ASP A 143 20.86 9.88 6.62
CA ASP A 143 22.24 9.99 7.10
C ASP A 143 22.62 8.69 7.82
N GLU A 144 23.31 7.81 7.10
CA GLU A 144 23.74 6.49 7.57
C GLU A 144 24.63 6.58 8.83
N LYS A 145 25.52 7.58 8.91
CA LYS A 145 26.46 7.74 10.03
C LYS A 145 25.75 8.13 11.32
N LYS A 146 24.76 9.02 11.22
CA LYS A 146 23.99 9.49 12.37
C LYS A 146 22.75 8.65 12.64
N ARG A 147 22.36 7.79 11.70
CA ARG A 147 21.11 7.02 11.70
C ARG A 147 19.89 7.92 11.92
N VAL A 148 19.78 8.97 11.10
CA VAL A 148 18.65 9.92 11.12
C VAL A 148 18.14 10.18 9.70
N LEU A 149 16.88 10.58 9.59
CA LEU A 149 16.28 11.07 8.36
C LEU A 149 16.23 12.60 8.42
N ASN A 150 16.89 13.28 7.50
CA ASN A 150 16.88 14.74 7.43
C ASN A 150 15.83 15.20 6.42
N HIS A 151 14.96 16.10 6.83
CA HIS A 151 14.04 16.78 5.91
C HIS A 151 14.80 17.51 4.80
N VAL A 152 14.31 17.33 3.58
CA VAL A 152 14.80 18.01 2.38
C VAL A 152 13.76 19.03 1.90
N ARG A 153 12.52 18.58 1.70
CA ARG A 153 11.39 19.42 1.26
C ARG A 153 10.04 18.76 1.54
N THR A 154 9.01 19.59 1.65
CA THR A 154 7.60 19.19 1.73
C THR A 154 6.92 19.63 0.44
N ILE A 155 6.15 18.75 -0.21
CA ILE A 155 5.40 19.06 -1.43
C ILE A 155 3.92 18.92 -1.15
N LYS A 156 3.17 19.99 -1.41
CA LYS A 156 1.71 20.07 -1.31
C LYS A 156 1.19 20.45 -2.70
N ASP A 157 0.13 19.79 -3.15
CA ASP A 157 -0.50 20.05 -4.44
C ASP A 157 -1.99 19.73 -4.32
N ASP A 158 -2.84 20.51 -5.01
CA ASP A 158 -4.29 20.31 -5.00
C ASP A 158 -4.71 18.95 -5.60
N LYS A 159 -3.84 18.31 -6.38
CA LYS A 159 -4.06 16.96 -6.92
C LYS A 159 -3.73 15.83 -5.93
N PHE A 160 -3.13 16.15 -4.78
CA PHE A 160 -2.88 15.17 -3.71
C PHE A 160 -4.10 15.12 -2.77
N VAL A 161 -5.24 14.73 -3.33
CA VAL A 161 -6.56 14.82 -2.68
C VAL A 161 -6.69 13.85 -1.52
N ARG A 162 -6.21 12.61 -1.67
CA ARG A 162 -6.22 11.60 -0.59
C ARG A 162 -5.12 10.57 -0.89
N PRO A 163 -3.85 10.98 -0.82
CA PRO A 163 -2.74 10.13 -1.23
C PRO A 163 -2.67 8.90 -0.34
N ASN A 164 -2.50 7.74 -0.96
CA ASN A 164 -2.34 6.46 -0.30
C ASN A 164 -0.87 6.04 -0.37
N ASP A 165 -0.36 5.92 -1.60
CA ASP A 165 1.03 5.53 -1.86
C ASP A 165 1.77 6.54 -2.76
N VAL A 166 3.09 6.52 -2.69
CA VAL A 166 4.01 7.38 -3.46
C VAL A 166 5.11 6.51 -4.06
N LEU A 167 5.42 6.72 -5.35
CA LEU A 167 6.45 5.97 -6.05
C LEU A 167 7.47 6.90 -6.69
N ALA A 168 8.72 6.87 -6.22
CA ALA A 168 9.78 7.68 -6.81
C ALA A 168 10.05 7.28 -8.27
N THR A 169 10.09 8.27 -9.16
CA THR A 169 10.46 8.10 -10.59
C THR A 169 11.77 8.79 -10.94
N GLY A 170 12.37 9.49 -9.96
CA GLY A 170 13.64 10.19 -10.06
C GLY A 170 13.95 10.92 -8.76
N GLU A 171 15.05 11.66 -8.73
CA GLU A 171 15.50 12.41 -7.52
C GLU A 171 14.48 13.45 -7.04
N ASN A 172 13.61 13.92 -7.95
CA ASN A 172 12.66 14.99 -7.69
C ASN A 172 11.25 14.74 -8.24
N SER A 173 10.99 13.60 -8.88
CA SER A 173 9.71 13.25 -9.52
C SER A 173 9.16 11.95 -8.95
N PHE A 174 7.84 11.80 -8.92
CA PHE A 174 7.17 10.63 -8.32
C PHE A 174 5.74 10.52 -8.80
N PHE A 175 5.17 9.32 -8.67
CA PHE A 175 3.73 9.12 -8.73
C PHE A 175 3.10 9.23 -7.35
N VAL A 176 1.81 9.54 -7.31
CA VAL A 176 0.96 9.52 -6.13
C VAL A 176 -0.34 8.81 -6.52
N SER A 177 -0.71 7.77 -5.79
CA SER A 177 -2.05 7.19 -5.87
C SER A 177 -2.95 7.88 -4.87
N ASN A 178 -4.15 8.28 -5.28
CA ASN A 178 -5.19 8.78 -4.40
C ASN A 178 -6.29 7.72 -4.30
N ASP A 179 -6.58 7.24 -3.10
CA ASP A 179 -7.54 6.15 -2.88
C ASP A 179 -9.01 6.60 -2.86
N GLY A 180 -9.26 7.91 -2.94
CA GLY A 180 -10.58 8.50 -3.17
C GLY A 180 -10.53 10.03 -3.16
N GLY A 181 -11.70 10.66 -3.22
CA GLY A 181 -11.82 12.12 -3.34
C GLY A 181 -12.57 12.82 -2.21
N TYR A 182 -13.12 12.08 -1.24
CA TYR A 182 -13.80 12.65 -0.08
C TYR A 182 -12.99 12.51 1.21
N HIS A 183 -12.96 13.56 2.02
CA HIS A 183 -12.18 13.61 3.26
C HIS A 183 -13.01 13.24 4.51
N SER A 184 -14.24 12.77 4.34
CA SER A 184 -15.13 12.40 5.44
C SER A 184 -15.49 10.93 5.38
N ASN A 185 -15.75 10.33 6.56
CA ASN A 185 -16.19 8.94 6.67
C ASN A 185 -17.43 8.64 5.84
N LEU A 186 -18.43 9.54 5.87
CA LEU A 186 -19.65 9.36 5.08
C LEU A 186 -19.35 9.42 3.57
N GLY A 187 -18.50 10.34 3.13
CA GLY A 187 -18.08 10.43 1.73
C GLY A 187 -17.37 9.16 1.27
N ASN A 188 -16.42 8.65 2.05
CA ASN A 188 -15.72 7.40 1.73
C ASN A 188 -16.66 6.20 1.68
N ILE A 189 -17.60 6.08 2.63
CA ILE A 189 -18.63 5.04 2.61
C ILE A 189 -19.47 5.13 1.34
N LEU A 190 -19.83 6.35 0.90
CA LEU A 190 -20.57 6.54 -0.35
C LEU A 190 -19.75 6.15 -1.59
N GLU A 191 -18.45 6.46 -1.65
CA GLU A 191 -17.58 6.02 -2.74
C GLU A 191 -17.55 4.49 -2.83
N ILE A 192 -17.29 3.82 -1.71
CA ILE A 192 -17.22 2.34 -1.65
C ILE A 192 -18.57 1.71 -2.00
N ALA A 193 -19.65 2.18 -1.37
CA ALA A 193 -20.97 1.59 -1.55
C ALA A 193 -21.47 1.75 -2.99
N THR A 194 -21.27 2.91 -3.59
CA THR A 194 -21.75 3.18 -4.95
C THR A 194 -20.81 2.66 -6.04
N GLY A 195 -19.52 2.48 -5.73
CA GLY A 195 -18.46 2.23 -6.71
C GLY A 195 -18.10 3.45 -7.55
N PHE A 196 -18.67 4.63 -7.26
CA PHE A 196 -18.26 5.89 -7.89
C PHE A 196 -17.11 6.51 -7.10
N HIS A 197 -15.91 6.01 -7.37
CA HIS A 197 -14.69 6.49 -6.73
C HIS A 197 -14.21 7.80 -7.37
N LYS A 198 -13.65 8.71 -6.55
CA LYS A 198 -13.04 9.97 -7.01
C LYS A 198 -11.53 10.05 -6.75
N GLY A 199 -10.89 8.91 -6.55
CA GLY A 199 -9.45 8.80 -6.51
C GLY A 199 -8.84 8.93 -7.91
N SER A 200 -7.51 8.89 -7.95
CA SER A 200 -6.74 9.22 -9.15
C SER A 200 -5.31 8.72 -9.02
N LEU A 201 -4.65 8.57 -10.17
CA LEU A 201 -3.19 8.41 -10.22
C LEU A 201 -2.60 9.71 -10.76
N VAL A 202 -1.61 10.25 -10.06
CA VAL A 202 -0.98 11.54 -10.39
C VAL A 202 0.51 11.33 -10.59
N HIS A 203 1.12 11.99 -11.56
CA HIS A 203 2.57 12.12 -11.69
C HIS A 203 3.01 13.55 -11.40
N TYR A 204 3.94 13.70 -10.46
CA TYR A 204 4.64 14.94 -10.20
C TYR A 204 5.97 14.94 -10.94
N ASP A 205 6.13 15.84 -11.91
CA ASP A 205 7.29 15.90 -12.81
C ASP A 205 8.53 16.59 -12.21
N GLY A 206 8.47 16.98 -10.93
CA GLY A 206 9.47 17.83 -10.28
C GLY A 206 9.08 19.31 -10.20
N LYS A 207 8.00 19.70 -10.89
CA LYS A 207 7.47 21.05 -10.91
C LYS A 207 5.95 21.09 -10.84
N ASN A 208 5.26 20.28 -11.64
CA ASN A 208 3.81 20.24 -11.75
C ASN A 208 3.28 18.81 -11.57
N SER A 209 2.04 18.72 -11.09
CA SER A 209 1.30 17.47 -10.99
C SER A 209 0.34 17.29 -12.17
N HIS A 210 0.34 16.09 -12.78
CA HIS A 210 -0.50 15.71 -13.92
C HIS A 210 -1.33 14.48 -13.59
N TYR A 211 -2.62 14.49 -13.91
CA TYR A 211 -3.45 13.29 -13.78
C TYR A 211 -3.09 12.29 -14.88
N LEU A 212 -2.95 11.03 -14.47
CA LEU A 212 -2.78 9.87 -15.36
C LEU A 212 -4.03 9.00 -15.40
N LEU A 213 -4.71 8.87 -14.25
CA LEU A 213 -6.03 8.27 -14.10
C LEU A 213 -6.89 9.16 -13.22
N GLU A 214 -8.18 9.18 -13.47
CA GLU A 214 -9.18 9.91 -12.67
C GLU A 214 -10.42 9.05 -12.47
N ASN A 215 -11.20 9.35 -11.42
CA ASN A 215 -12.46 8.68 -11.10
C ASN A 215 -12.31 7.16 -10.87
N THR A 216 -11.26 6.79 -10.13
CA THR A 216 -10.95 5.40 -9.77
C THR A 216 -10.55 5.33 -8.29
N ALA A 217 -10.26 4.15 -7.74
CA ALA A 217 -9.71 3.98 -6.40
C ALA A 217 -8.38 3.23 -6.50
N THR A 218 -7.29 4.01 -6.54
CA THR A 218 -5.93 3.49 -6.61
C THR A 218 -5.33 3.37 -5.23
N ASN A 219 -4.61 2.30 -4.97
CA ASN A 219 -3.89 2.05 -3.72
C ASN A 219 -2.39 1.90 -4.04
N GLY A 220 -1.77 0.75 -3.75
CA GLY A 220 -0.35 0.48 -4.02
C GLY A 220 0.06 0.71 -5.47
N ILE A 221 1.25 1.30 -5.65
CA ILE A 221 1.83 1.56 -6.96
C ILE A 221 3.31 1.18 -7.02
N ILE A 222 3.73 0.48 -8.07
CA ILE A 222 5.14 0.15 -8.26
C ILE A 222 5.53 0.01 -9.73
N LEU A 223 6.80 0.27 -10.04
CA LEU A 223 7.37 0.08 -11.36
C LEU A 223 8.14 -1.23 -11.42
N SER A 224 8.09 -1.91 -12.56
CA SER A 224 9.04 -2.98 -12.91
C SER A 224 10.50 -2.52 -12.74
N ASN A 225 11.42 -3.47 -12.65
CA ASN A 225 12.85 -3.19 -12.50
C ASN A 225 13.40 -2.33 -13.65
N ASP A 226 12.92 -2.54 -14.87
CA ASP A 226 13.29 -1.74 -16.04
C ASP A 226 12.58 -0.38 -16.15
N LYS A 227 11.69 -0.07 -15.18
CA LYS A 227 10.93 1.18 -15.05
C LYS A 227 9.99 1.48 -16.22
N LYS A 228 9.60 0.46 -16.99
CA LYS A 228 8.68 0.62 -18.13
C LYS A 228 7.26 0.18 -17.86
N THR A 229 7.04 -0.68 -16.88
CA THR A 229 5.70 -1.18 -16.53
C THR A 229 5.31 -0.65 -15.16
N LEU A 230 4.20 0.07 -15.10
CA LEU A 230 3.59 0.52 -13.86
C LEU A 230 2.46 -0.46 -13.47
N TYR A 231 2.54 -0.95 -12.25
CA TYR A 231 1.49 -1.74 -11.60
C TYR A 231 0.71 -0.85 -10.64
N VAL A 232 -0.61 -0.93 -10.69
CA VAL A 232 -1.51 -0.13 -9.87
C VAL A 232 -2.56 -1.04 -9.25
N SER A 233 -2.72 -0.99 -7.93
CA SER A 233 -3.78 -1.71 -7.25
C SER A 233 -5.10 -0.97 -7.40
N PHE A 234 -6.12 -1.66 -7.91
CA PHE A 234 -7.52 -1.25 -7.84
C PHE A 234 -8.23 -2.07 -6.77
N ILE A 235 -7.97 -1.72 -5.51
CA ILE A 235 -8.26 -2.54 -4.32
C ILE A 235 -9.73 -3.01 -4.23
N TYR A 236 -10.70 -2.13 -4.50
CA TYR A 236 -12.14 -2.49 -4.46
C TYR A 236 -12.63 -3.28 -5.67
N GLU A 237 -11.83 -3.31 -6.74
CA GLU A 237 -12.07 -4.09 -7.94
C GLU A 237 -11.32 -5.42 -7.91
N GLU A 238 -10.55 -5.72 -6.84
CA GLU A 238 -9.73 -6.93 -6.70
C GLU A 238 -8.87 -7.22 -7.94
N THR A 239 -8.24 -6.18 -8.45
CA THR A 239 -7.47 -6.24 -9.69
C THR A 239 -6.18 -5.44 -9.63
N ILE A 240 -5.18 -5.91 -10.36
CA ILE A 240 -3.92 -5.20 -10.62
C ILE A 240 -3.97 -4.68 -12.05
N GLY A 241 -3.95 -3.36 -12.20
CA GLY A 241 -3.77 -2.69 -13.49
C GLY A 241 -2.30 -2.73 -13.91
N VAL A 242 -2.07 -3.06 -15.18
CA VAL A 242 -0.74 -3.11 -15.78
C VAL A 242 -0.67 -2.08 -16.90
N PHE A 243 0.26 -1.14 -16.79
CA PHE A 243 0.39 -0.03 -17.73
C PHE A 243 1.81 0.09 -18.27
N ASP A 244 1.95 0.36 -19.56
CA ASP A 244 3.20 0.88 -20.09
C ASP A 244 3.37 2.33 -19.64
N TRP A 245 4.54 2.66 -19.09
CA TRP A 245 4.91 4.00 -18.68
C TRP A 245 5.80 4.68 -19.72
N ASN A 246 5.31 5.76 -20.33
CA ASN A 246 6.07 6.59 -21.25
C ASN A 246 6.62 7.83 -20.54
N VAL A 247 7.85 7.73 -20.05
CA VAL A 247 8.56 8.82 -19.35
C VAL A 247 8.63 10.11 -20.20
N ALA A 248 8.87 10.00 -21.51
CA ALA A 248 9.06 11.17 -22.37
C ALA A 248 7.78 11.97 -22.58
N LYS A 249 6.63 11.27 -22.63
CA LYS A 249 5.32 11.89 -22.81
C LYS A 249 4.58 12.16 -21.50
N GLN A 250 5.05 11.59 -20.39
CA GLN A 250 4.33 11.56 -19.11
C GLN A 250 2.94 10.93 -19.25
N GLU A 251 2.85 9.81 -19.98
CA GLU A 251 1.60 9.12 -20.27
C GLU A 251 1.70 7.64 -19.90
N ILE A 252 0.59 7.06 -19.45
CA ILE A 252 0.43 5.62 -19.27
C ILE A 252 -0.48 5.04 -20.35
N ARG A 253 -0.26 3.78 -20.71
CA ARG A 253 -1.15 3.03 -21.60
C ARG A 253 -1.47 1.67 -21.00
N GLU A 254 -2.74 1.37 -20.81
CA GLU A 254 -3.16 0.07 -20.27
C GLU A 254 -2.72 -1.08 -21.20
N VAL A 255 -2.15 -2.11 -20.58
CA VAL A 255 -1.72 -3.36 -21.21
C VAL A 255 -2.72 -4.47 -20.87
N SER A 256 -3.05 -4.59 -19.58
CA SER A 256 -3.99 -5.59 -19.07
C SER A 256 -4.44 -5.25 -17.65
N LYS A 257 -5.40 -6.04 -17.17
CA LYS A 257 -5.89 -6.03 -15.80
C LYS A 257 -5.94 -7.46 -15.29
N ILE A 258 -5.27 -7.74 -14.18
CA ILE A 258 -5.16 -9.09 -13.60
C ILE A 258 -6.12 -9.19 -12.42
N GLU A 259 -7.09 -10.10 -12.51
CA GLU A 259 -7.99 -10.45 -11.42
C GLU A 259 -7.21 -11.21 -10.34
N THR A 260 -7.28 -10.73 -9.10
CA THR A 260 -6.60 -11.35 -7.94
C THR A 260 -7.58 -12.12 -7.07
N LEU A 261 -8.89 -11.83 -7.18
CA LEU A 261 -9.94 -12.34 -6.30
C LEU A 261 -9.65 -12.04 -4.82
N THR A 262 -8.89 -11.00 -4.53
CA THR A 262 -8.51 -10.52 -3.20
C THR A 262 -8.10 -9.05 -3.30
N ALA A 263 -8.41 -8.24 -2.30
CA ALA A 263 -8.10 -6.82 -2.33
C ALA A 263 -6.62 -6.58 -1.98
N CYS A 264 -5.74 -6.63 -2.99
CA CYS A 264 -4.31 -6.38 -2.80
C CYS A 264 -4.02 -4.90 -2.51
N ASP A 265 -3.13 -4.65 -1.58
CA ASP A 265 -2.88 -3.32 -1.02
C ASP A 265 -1.58 -2.76 -1.66
N ASN A 266 -0.51 -2.59 -0.90
CA ASN A 266 0.79 -2.11 -1.40
C ASN A 266 1.62 -3.19 -2.09
N PHE A 267 2.61 -2.74 -2.86
CA PHE A 267 3.40 -3.60 -3.74
C PHE A 267 4.90 -3.56 -3.49
N HIS A 268 5.55 -4.65 -3.88
CA HIS A 268 7.00 -4.77 -3.98
C HIS A 268 7.37 -5.48 -5.28
N VAL A 269 8.49 -5.11 -5.90
CA VAL A 269 9.07 -5.83 -7.04
C VAL A 269 10.43 -6.36 -6.60
N ASP A 270 10.63 -7.67 -6.73
CA ASP A 270 11.86 -8.35 -6.32
C ASP A 270 12.97 -8.26 -7.38
N GLU A 271 14.15 -8.78 -7.04
CA GLU A 271 15.34 -8.76 -7.89
C GLU A 271 15.13 -9.48 -9.24
N ASP A 272 14.17 -10.41 -9.30
CA ASP A 272 13.79 -11.20 -10.47
C ASP A 272 12.56 -10.62 -11.21
N ASP A 273 12.14 -9.39 -10.86
CA ASP A 273 10.99 -8.66 -11.44
C ASP A 273 9.63 -9.35 -11.20
N ASN A 274 9.51 -10.14 -10.14
CA ASN A 274 8.21 -10.62 -9.65
C ASN A 274 7.58 -9.57 -8.76
N LEU A 275 6.27 -9.38 -8.93
CA LEU A 275 5.48 -8.49 -8.10
C LEU A 275 5.02 -9.25 -6.85
N TRP A 276 5.02 -8.58 -5.71
CA TRP A 276 4.58 -9.09 -4.42
C TRP A 276 3.57 -8.13 -3.82
N SER A 277 2.57 -8.66 -3.13
CA SER A 277 1.59 -7.87 -2.39
C SER A 277 1.08 -8.62 -1.18
N ALA A 278 0.81 -7.88 -0.10
CA ALA A 278 -0.11 -8.35 0.92
C ALA A 278 -1.51 -7.86 0.55
N CYS A 279 -2.49 -8.74 0.71
CA CYS A 279 -3.85 -8.53 0.26
C CYS A 279 -4.82 -8.83 1.40
N HIS A 280 -5.99 -8.20 1.30
CA HIS A 280 -7.12 -8.35 2.19
C HIS A 280 -8.18 -9.28 1.58
N PRO A 281 -8.15 -10.58 1.87
CA PRO A 281 -9.05 -11.52 1.21
C PRO A 281 -10.48 -11.48 1.74
N VAL A 282 -10.78 -10.74 2.80
CA VAL A 282 -12.13 -10.66 3.37
C VAL A 282 -12.45 -9.21 3.82
N LEU A 283 -12.96 -8.38 2.89
CA LEU A 283 -13.15 -6.94 3.13
C LEU A 283 -14.08 -6.59 4.30
N LYS A 284 -15.12 -7.40 4.61
CA LYS A 284 -15.97 -7.15 5.79
C LYS A 284 -15.18 -7.19 7.12
N ASP A 285 -14.15 -8.02 7.20
CA ASP A 285 -13.39 -8.23 8.44
C ASP A 285 -12.27 -7.19 8.55
N VAL A 286 -11.72 -6.72 7.40
CA VAL A 286 -10.95 -5.47 7.33
C VAL A 286 -11.76 -4.31 7.87
N ALA A 287 -12.98 -4.07 7.35
CA ALA A 287 -13.80 -2.94 7.76
C ALA A 287 -14.08 -2.93 9.28
N LYS A 288 -14.36 -4.10 9.87
CA LYS A 288 -14.52 -4.25 11.33
C LYS A 288 -13.21 -3.99 12.08
N HIS A 289 -12.11 -4.58 11.61
CA HIS A 289 -10.80 -4.44 12.23
C HIS A 289 -10.33 -2.98 12.22
N LEU A 290 -10.31 -2.33 11.05
CA LEU A 290 -9.86 -0.93 10.92
C LEU A 290 -10.78 0.03 11.67
N GLY A 291 -12.10 -0.23 11.69
CA GLY A 291 -13.08 0.55 12.43
C GLY A 291 -12.86 0.57 13.95
N ASN A 292 -12.14 -0.43 14.51
CA ASN A 292 -11.70 -0.44 15.90
C ASN A 292 -10.41 -1.25 16.07
N HIS A 293 -9.32 -0.78 15.47
CA HIS A 293 -8.04 -1.49 15.43
C HIS A 293 -7.39 -1.67 16.82
N LYS A 294 -7.80 -0.87 17.81
CA LYS A 294 -7.37 -1.02 19.20
C LYS A 294 -7.95 -2.27 19.87
N ASN A 295 -9.10 -2.76 19.41
CA ASN A 295 -9.64 -4.04 19.88
C ASN A 295 -8.79 -5.19 19.31
N LYS A 296 -8.15 -5.96 20.20
CA LYS A 296 -7.28 -7.08 19.81
C LYS A 296 -8.03 -8.34 19.42
N ASP A 297 -9.34 -8.43 19.73
CA ASP A 297 -10.19 -9.57 19.35
C ASP A 297 -10.73 -9.42 17.92
N LEU A 298 -10.65 -8.22 17.35
CA LEU A 298 -11.00 -7.97 15.95
C LEU A 298 -9.76 -8.22 15.09
N HIS A 299 -9.85 -9.24 14.25
CA HIS A 299 -8.80 -9.62 13.31
C HIS A 299 -9.31 -9.48 11.87
N SER A 300 -8.39 -9.23 10.97
CA SER A 300 -8.62 -9.23 9.53
C SER A 300 -7.62 -10.18 8.89
N PRO A 301 -8.06 -11.13 8.05
CA PRO A 301 -7.16 -12.07 7.40
C PRO A 301 -6.12 -11.37 6.52
N THR A 302 -4.98 -12.01 6.35
CA THR A 302 -3.89 -11.58 5.47
C THR A 302 -3.56 -12.68 4.48
N GLN A 303 -3.37 -12.31 3.22
CA GLN A 303 -2.87 -13.17 2.16
C GLN A 303 -1.64 -12.50 1.52
N VAL A 304 -0.62 -13.26 1.16
CA VAL A 304 0.51 -12.73 0.37
C VAL A 304 0.53 -13.44 -0.97
N LEU A 305 0.50 -12.66 -2.05
CA LEU A 305 0.56 -13.14 -3.41
C LEU A 305 1.87 -12.71 -4.09
N ARG A 306 2.51 -13.64 -4.79
CA ARG A 306 3.61 -13.38 -5.74
C ARG A 306 3.09 -13.56 -7.16
N PHE A 307 3.42 -12.63 -8.04
CA PHE A 307 3.00 -12.61 -9.44
C PHE A 307 4.22 -12.64 -10.35
N LYS A 308 4.26 -13.62 -11.24
CA LYS A 308 5.25 -13.73 -12.31
C LYS A 308 4.55 -13.48 -13.64
N PHE A 309 4.75 -12.29 -14.19
CA PHE A 309 4.07 -11.88 -15.41
C PHE A 309 4.66 -12.55 -16.66
N SER A 310 3.80 -12.84 -17.64
CA SER A 310 4.23 -13.22 -18.98
C SER A 310 5.04 -12.10 -19.63
N ALA A 311 5.86 -12.42 -20.63
CA ALA A 311 6.71 -11.43 -21.30
C ALA A 311 5.93 -10.26 -21.92
N ASP A 312 4.68 -10.50 -22.36
CA ASP A 312 3.77 -9.47 -22.88
C ASP A 312 2.94 -8.77 -21.79
N ARG A 313 3.13 -9.17 -20.53
CA ARG A 313 2.48 -8.69 -19.31
C ARG A 313 0.96 -8.84 -19.28
N LYS A 314 0.36 -9.62 -20.19
CA LYS A 314 -1.10 -9.80 -20.28
C LYS A 314 -1.67 -10.85 -19.32
N SER A 315 -0.80 -11.65 -18.72
CA SER A 315 -1.15 -12.68 -17.76
C SER A 315 -0.07 -12.79 -16.70
N ALA A 316 -0.39 -13.39 -15.56
CA ALA A 316 0.57 -13.70 -14.52
C ALA A 316 0.30 -15.08 -13.95
N GLU A 317 1.37 -15.82 -13.66
CA GLU A 317 1.33 -16.92 -12.70
C GLU A 317 1.23 -16.31 -11.30
N ILE A 318 0.24 -16.75 -10.51
CA ILE A 318 -0.03 -16.22 -9.18
C ILE A 318 0.17 -17.33 -8.16
N VAL A 319 1.06 -17.10 -7.19
CA VAL A 319 1.34 -18.03 -6.11
C VAL A 319 0.95 -17.40 -4.77
N GLU A 320 0.08 -18.07 -4.02
CA GLU A 320 -0.21 -17.71 -2.64
C GLU A 320 0.92 -18.20 -1.73
N VAL A 321 1.73 -17.26 -1.25
CA VAL A 321 2.95 -17.56 -0.47
C VAL A 321 2.64 -17.70 1.02
N PHE A 322 1.66 -16.94 1.52
CA PHE A 322 1.25 -16.94 2.92
C PHE A 322 -0.23 -16.65 3.04
N SER A 323 -0.87 -17.25 4.05
CA SER A 323 -2.24 -16.95 4.42
C SER A 323 -2.42 -17.11 5.92
N ASP A 324 -3.06 -16.16 6.57
CA ASP A 324 -3.38 -16.19 8.00
C ASP A 324 -4.77 -15.58 8.22
N GLU A 325 -5.58 -16.19 9.08
CA GLU A 325 -6.90 -15.70 9.47
C GLU A 325 -6.87 -14.39 10.28
N GLY A 326 -5.68 -13.83 10.52
CA GLY A 326 -5.48 -12.53 11.16
C GLY A 326 -5.07 -12.61 12.63
N ARG A 327 -5.00 -13.82 13.20
CA ARG A 327 -4.57 -14.01 14.60
C ARG A 327 -3.08 -13.75 14.79
N PHE A 328 -2.28 -14.13 13.80
CA PHE A 328 -0.85 -13.86 13.82
C PHE A 328 -0.58 -12.58 13.06
N THR A 329 -0.97 -12.47 11.78
CA THR A 329 -0.73 -11.29 10.95
C THR A 329 -2.06 -10.73 10.49
N SER A 330 -2.51 -9.65 11.13
CA SER A 330 -3.82 -9.05 10.85
C SER A 330 -3.70 -7.88 9.88
N ALA A 331 -4.56 -7.83 8.87
CA ALA A 331 -4.63 -6.75 7.88
C ALA A 331 -3.26 -6.42 7.26
N GLY A 332 -2.63 -7.40 6.63
CA GLY A 332 -1.39 -7.20 5.88
C GLY A 332 -1.59 -6.21 4.74
N ALA A 333 -0.67 -5.26 4.63
CA ALA A 333 -0.75 -4.12 3.71
C ALA A 333 0.39 -4.10 2.68
N VAL A 334 1.56 -4.65 3.02
CA VAL A 334 2.66 -4.82 2.06
C VAL A 334 3.38 -6.14 2.32
N ALA A 335 3.92 -6.77 1.27
CA ALA A 335 4.83 -7.89 1.40
C ALA A 335 6.10 -7.62 0.58
N THR A 336 7.24 -7.51 1.24
CA THR A 336 8.54 -7.28 0.58
C THR A 336 9.42 -8.51 0.72
N SER A 337 9.92 -9.03 -0.41
CA SER A 337 10.86 -10.14 -0.41
C SER A 337 12.29 -9.63 -0.43
N PHE A 338 13.22 -10.41 0.12
CA PHE A 338 14.65 -10.10 0.07
C PHE A 338 15.47 -11.39 0.17
N ASP A 339 16.80 -11.25 0.09
CA ASP A 339 17.73 -12.39 0.08
C ASP A 339 17.38 -13.38 -1.05
N ASN A 340 17.19 -12.87 -2.27
CA ASN A 340 16.79 -13.63 -3.45
C ASN A 340 15.52 -14.46 -3.23
N GLY A 341 14.49 -13.83 -2.66
CA GLY A 341 13.19 -14.47 -2.42
C GLY A 341 13.18 -15.54 -1.31
N LYS A 342 14.22 -15.63 -0.48
CA LYS A 342 14.29 -16.59 0.64
C LYS A 342 13.70 -16.07 1.94
N GLN A 343 13.48 -14.77 2.04
CA GLN A 343 12.90 -14.13 3.21
C GLN A 343 11.89 -13.09 2.77
N MET A 344 10.90 -12.81 3.61
CA MET A 344 9.95 -11.74 3.39
C MET A 344 9.56 -11.01 4.67
N LEU A 345 9.26 -9.72 4.53
CA LEU A 345 8.57 -8.92 5.54
C LEU A 345 7.12 -8.71 5.11
N ILE A 346 6.18 -8.83 6.05
CA ILE A 346 4.77 -8.48 5.86
C ILE A 346 4.45 -7.33 6.80
N GLY A 347 4.22 -6.16 6.22
CA GLY A 347 3.71 -4.98 6.91
C GLY A 347 2.19 -5.06 7.08
N THR A 348 1.65 -4.34 8.05
CA THR A 348 0.23 -4.36 8.41
C THR A 348 -0.29 -2.96 8.67
N VAL A 349 -1.58 -2.70 8.42
CA VAL A 349 -2.13 -1.33 8.56
C VAL A 349 -1.97 -0.77 9.99
N PHE A 350 -2.30 -1.56 11.03
CA PHE A 350 -2.29 -1.10 12.43
C PHE A 350 -1.63 -2.08 13.42
N ARG A 351 -0.87 -3.06 12.94
CA ARG A 351 -0.20 -4.07 13.78
C ARG A 351 1.32 -4.04 13.57
N ASP A 352 1.95 -5.09 14.07
CA ASP A 352 3.38 -5.35 13.96
C ASP A 352 3.78 -5.87 12.56
N VAL A 353 5.09 -5.88 12.32
CA VAL A 353 5.68 -6.46 11.10
C VAL A 353 5.95 -7.95 11.33
N THR A 354 5.73 -8.76 10.30
CA THR A 354 6.06 -10.19 10.32
C THR A 354 7.25 -10.48 9.42
N HIS A 355 8.25 -11.19 9.91
CA HIS A 355 9.37 -11.71 9.11
C HIS A 355 9.17 -13.22 8.94
N CYS A 356 9.14 -13.71 7.70
CA CYS A 356 9.12 -15.13 7.38
C CYS A 356 10.35 -15.58 6.58
N ASP A 357 10.85 -16.78 6.88
CA ASP A 357 11.67 -17.56 5.95
C ASP A 357 10.77 -18.18 4.87
N ILE A 358 11.29 -18.32 3.64
CA ILE A 358 10.65 -18.97 2.50
C ILE A 358 11.47 -20.21 2.14
N ASN A 359 11.01 -21.38 2.59
CA ASN A 359 11.71 -22.66 2.44
C ASN A 359 11.05 -23.57 1.38
N ILE A 360 10.31 -22.98 0.46
CA ILE A 360 9.60 -23.66 -0.62
C ILE A 360 10.01 -23.05 -1.96
N SER A 361 9.91 -23.83 -3.03
CA SER A 361 10.00 -23.27 -4.38
C SER A 361 8.72 -22.48 -4.67
N LEU A 362 8.88 -21.36 -5.38
CA LEU A 362 7.78 -20.48 -5.80
C LEU A 362 7.64 -20.41 -7.33
N ASP A 363 8.48 -21.14 -8.07
CA ASP A 363 8.41 -21.24 -9.53
C ASP A 363 7.86 -22.63 -9.88
N PHE A 364 6.64 -22.68 -10.43
CA PHE A 364 5.93 -23.93 -10.68
C PHE A 364 5.71 -24.25 -12.15
#